data_AF-A0ABD4XFJ6-F1
#
_entry.id   AF-A0ABD4XFJ6-F1
#
_cell.length_a   1.000
_cell.length_b   1.000
_cell.length_c   1.000
_cell.angle_alpha   90.00
_cell.angle_beta   90.00
_cell.angle_gamma   90.00
#
_symmetry.space_group_name_H-M   'P 1'
#
loop_
_entity.id
_entity.type
_entity.pdbx_description
1 polymer ?
#
loop_
_entity_poly.entity_id
_entity_poly.type
_entity_poly.pdbx_seq_one_letter_code
_entity_poly.pdbx_strand_id
1 'polypeptide(L)'
;MTIAPIYSFATGTEFKVHGRELLLHNVGEHGYEVIDPDGGGIHVLGFSEFIELTKSGGLTFDTPTLSPQGSAKLRLGGLSVAEQLSAEQQEHGKFNYAECAAIDQLYKQRVMLEGRKGFRISISSLDNTENRKFLRPIVEAIFGKRVYLDTKKLRGGKQHIWGLHSGRTLMKYYNVYRALPEGDDVIAGLAPLDHLRGNKKPRICWRLRELMTEAWEEIGLDLKGTSAANVHAHLVALVNRENKLRAANNLKELITPSQRTLARHRKELLSPSEYLVATKGERFARNKRGRGSSDVRAVLIGLALKKWRAPTEEPGGVLWEMATDR
;
A
#
# COMPACT_ATOMS: atom_id res chain seq x y z
N MET A 1 39.52 -3.88 20.59
CA MET A 1 38.73 -2.90 19.81
C MET A 1 37.26 -3.30 19.92
N THR A 2 36.50 -2.59 20.74
CA THR A 2 35.05 -2.77 20.87
C THR A 2 34.38 -2.06 19.69
N ILE A 3 33.87 -2.83 18.72
CA ILE A 3 33.11 -2.30 17.60
C ILE A 3 31.74 -1.88 18.15
N ALA A 4 31.52 -0.58 18.32
CA ALA A 4 30.22 -0.05 18.68
C ALA A 4 29.28 -0.17 17.46
N PRO A 5 28.11 -0.82 17.55
CA PRO A 5 27.12 -0.83 16.48
C PRO A 5 26.69 0.60 16.12
N ILE A 6 26.75 0.91 14.81
CA ILE A 6 26.28 2.17 14.25
C ILE A 6 24.83 1.96 13.79
N TYR A 7 23.90 2.64 14.44
CA TYR A 7 22.49 2.64 14.06
C TYR A 7 22.19 3.74 13.04
N SER A 8 21.40 3.41 12.02
CA SER A 8 20.96 4.37 11.01
C SER A 8 19.63 4.99 11.43
N PHE A 9 19.63 6.31 11.60
CA PHE A 9 18.45 7.11 11.89
C PHE A 9 18.26 8.14 10.78
N ALA A 10 17.02 8.56 10.53
CA ALA A 10 16.75 9.64 9.60
C ALA A 10 17.14 10.99 10.22
N THR A 11 17.75 11.88 9.45
CA THR A 11 17.95 13.27 9.86
C THR A 11 16.63 13.89 10.31
N GLY A 12 16.65 14.60 11.44
CA GLY A 12 15.46 15.15 12.10
C GLY A 12 14.78 14.19 13.09
N THR A 13 15.41 13.06 13.44
CA THR A 13 14.92 12.21 14.54
C THR A 13 15.15 12.91 15.88
N GLU A 14 14.11 12.95 16.72
CA GLU A 14 14.18 13.55 18.07
C GLU A 14 14.67 12.51 19.08
N PHE A 15 15.66 12.89 19.88
CA PHE A 15 16.19 12.12 21.00
C PHE A 15 15.91 12.86 22.29
N LYS A 16 15.51 12.13 23.34
CA LYS A 16 15.52 12.66 24.71
C LYS A 16 16.68 12.06 25.46
N VAL A 17 17.68 12.89 25.78
CA VAL A 17 18.85 12.51 26.58
C VAL A 17 18.73 13.16 27.94
N HIS A 18 18.53 12.35 28.99
CA HIS A 18 18.34 12.82 30.38
C HIS A 18 17.30 13.94 30.54
N GLY A 19 16.22 13.88 29.74
CA GLY A 19 15.13 14.85 29.76
C GLY A 19 15.36 16.11 28.91
N ARG A 20 16.49 16.22 28.19
CA ARG A 20 16.72 17.27 27.18
C ARG A 20 16.38 16.76 25.79
N GLU A 21 15.66 17.56 25.01
CA GLU A 21 15.29 17.26 23.63
C GLU A 21 16.45 17.64 22.70
N LEU A 22 16.84 16.72 21.82
CA LEU A 22 17.96 16.86 20.89
C LEU A 22 17.54 16.33 19.52
N LEU A 23 17.88 17.03 18.45
CA LEU A 23 17.51 16.68 17.08
C LEU A 23 18.72 16.15 16.32
N LEU A 24 18.61 14.96 15.70
CA LEU A 24 19.66 14.43 14.85
C LEU A 24 19.85 15.31 13.60
N HIS A 25 21.02 15.93 13.49
CA HIS A 25 21.42 16.70 12.31
C HIS A 25 22.11 15.81 11.28
N ASN A 26 23.10 15.02 11.72
CA ASN A 26 23.91 14.19 10.84
C ASN A 26 24.55 13.02 11.59
N VAL A 27 25.04 12.02 10.86
CA VAL A 27 25.86 10.93 11.41
C VAL A 27 27.27 11.12 10.86
N GLY A 28 28.17 11.58 11.72
CA GLY A 28 29.58 11.83 11.38
C GLY A 28 30.48 10.62 11.65
N GLU A 29 31.77 10.75 11.33
CA GLU A 29 32.75 9.67 11.55
C GLU A 29 32.99 9.35 13.03
N HIS A 30 32.68 10.28 13.93
CA HIS A 30 32.96 10.17 15.36
C HIS A 30 31.70 10.00 16.23
N GLY A 31 30.49 10.10 15.66
CA GLY A 31 29.25 9.99 16.41
C GLY A 31 28.03 10.59 15.73
N TYR A 32 26.96 10.76 16.50
CA TYR A 32 25.73 11.41 16.10
C TYR A 32 25.81 12.91 16.39
N GLU A 33 25.73 13.73 15.35
CA GLU A 33 25.63 15.19 15.48
C GLU A 33 24.17 15.54 15.79
N VAL A 34 23.96 16.14 16.96
CA VAL A 34 22.63 16.50 17.46
C VAL A 34 22.57 17.99 17.78
N ILE A 35 21.41 18.60 17.53
CA ILE A 35 21.15 20.02 17.78
C ILE A 35 20.20 20.15 18.96
N ASP A 36 20.54 21.01 19.90
CA ASP A 36 19.61 21.48 20.93
C ASP A 36 18.63 22.50 20.30
N PRO A 37 17.32 22.22 20.21
CA PRO A 37 16.35 23.12 19.60
C PRO A 37 16.14 24.41 20.41
N ASP A 38 16.41 24.40 21.72
CA ASP A 38 16.23 25.57 22.60
C ASP A 38 17.51 26.43 22.64
N GLY A 39 18.68 25.78 22.56
CA GLY A 39 19.99 26.45 22.66
C GLY A 39 20.68 26.74 21.32
N GLY A 40 20.26 26.11 20.22
CA GLY A 40 20.91 26.20 18.90
C GLY A 40 22.32 25.60 18.83
N GLY A 41 22.78 24.96 19.90
CA GLY A 41 24.11 24.35 19.99
C GLY A 41 24.16 23.00 19.27
N ILE A 42 25.24 22.76 18.53
CA ILE A 42 25.55 21.45 17.95
C ILE A 42 26.42 20.66 18.94
N HIS A 43 25.99 19.44 19.26
CA HIS A 43 26.70 18.51 20.12
C HIS A 43 26.98 17.21 19.35
N VAL A 44 28.09 16.55 19.69
CA VAL A 44 28.44 15.25 19.10
C VAL A 44 28.31 14.18 20.18
N LEU A 45 27.37 13.26 20.00
CA LEU A 45 27.20 12.07 20.84
C LEU A 45 28.05 10.94 20.27
N GLY A 46 29.10 10.53 20.97
CA GLY A 46 29.96 9.44 20.53
C GLY A 46 29.19 8.12 20.41
N PHE A 47 29.56 7.23 19.47
CA PHE A 47 28.84 5.96 19.28
C PHE A 47 28.80 5.08 20.56
N SER A 48 29.90 5.05 21.31
CA SER A 48 29.97 4.32 22.58
C SER A 48 29.06 4.95 23.64
N GLU A 49 29.08 6.28 23.74
CA GLU A 49 28.23 7.05 24.66
C GLU A 49 26.75 6.85 24.34
N PHE A 50 26.38 6.88 23.06
CA PHE A 50 25.02 6.61 22.60
C PHE A 50 24.51 5.22 23.05
N ILE A 51 25.36 4.19 22.95
CA ILE A 51 25.00 2.83 23.38
C ILE A 51 24.86 2.75 24.89
N GLU A 52 25.75 3.40 25.64
CA GLU A 52 25.67 3.45 27.10
C GLU A 52 24.40 4.18 27.56
N LEU A 53 24.03 5.28 26.91
CA LEU A 53 22.79 6.00 27.16
C LEU A 53 21.55 5.17 26.80
N THR A 54 21.60 4.40 25.71
CA THR A 54 20.52 3.48 25.33
C THR A 54 20.36 2.34 26.35
N LYS A 55 21.47 1.77 26.83
CA LYS A 55 21.47 0.67 27.83
C LYS A 55 21.04 1.13 29.22
N SER A 56 21.43 2.33 29.62
CA SER A 56 21.08 2.92 30.92
C SER A 56 19.67 3.50 30.97
N GLY A 57 18.96 3.57 29.83
CA GLY A 57 17.66 4.21 29.73
C GLY A 57 17.72 5.74 29.81
N GLY A 58 18.92 6.33 29.77
CA GLY A 58 19.13 7.77 29.70
C GLY A 58 18.77 8.37 28.34
N LEU A 59 18.65 7.53 27.31
CA LEU A 59 18.16 7.88 25.98
C LEU A 59 16.80 7.24 25.74
N THR A 60 15.76 8.07 25.64
CA THR A 60 14.43 7.64 25.20
C THR A 60 14.19 8.15 23.79
N PHE A 61 13.78 7.24 22.92
CA PHE A 61 13.21 7.63 21.64
C PHE A 61 11.77 8.03 21.92
N ASP A 62 11.44 9.29 21.73
CA ASP A 62 10.06 9.59 21.43
C ASP A 62 9.78 8.86 20.11
N THR A 63 8.96 7.80 20.16
CA THR A 63 8.30 7.28 18.96
C THR A 63 7.86 8.49 18.19
N PRO A 64 8.27 8.68 16.93
CA PRO A 64 8.17 9.96 16.26
C PRO A 64 6.73 10.44 16.41
N THR A 65 6.51 11.33 17.37
CA THR A 65 5.45 12.30 17.34
C THR A 65 5.90 13.15 16.20
N LEU A 66 5.54 12.68 15.01
CA LEU A 66 5.76 13.32 13.73
C LEU A 66 5.68 14.79 13.99
N SER A 67 6.81 15.48 13.84
CA SER A 67 6.85 16.92 13.95
C SER A 67 5.65 17.45 13.16
N PRO A 68 4.96 18.50 13.64
CA PRO A 68 3.71 18.99 13.04
C PRO A 68 3.79 19.28 11.54
N GLN A 69 5.00 19.38 10.97
CA GLN A 69 5.33 19.54 9.55
C GLN A 69 5.26 18.21 8.73
N GLY A 70 4.79 17.12 9.33
CA GLY A 70 5.04 15.77 8.85
C GLY A 70 3.91 15.10 8.08
N SER A 71 2.65 15.54 8.21
CA SER A 71 1.54 14.74 7.66
C SER A 71 1.45 14.86 6.14
N ALA A 72 1.53 16.09 5.61
CA ALA A 72 1.59 16.35 4.18
C ALA A 72 2.91 15.85 3.58
N LYS A 73 4.03 16.09 4.28
CA LYS A 73 5.37 15.66 3.87
C LYS A 73 5.51 14.16 3.74
N LEU A 74 5.04 13.39 4.73
CA LEU A 74 5.01 11.93 4.64
C LEU A 74 4.10 11.43 3.52
N ARG A 75 2.93 12.07 3.37
CA ARG A 75 1.92 11.66 2.38
C ARG A 75 2.40 11.92 0.95
N LEU A 76 3.10 13.03 0.70
CA LEU A 76 3.60 13.44 -0.61
C LEU A 76 5.01 12.91 -0.93
N GLY A 77 5.63 12.12 -0.03
CA GLY A 77 6.95 11.53 -0.26
C GLY A 77 8.10 12.53 -0.13
N GLY A 78 7.97 13.54 0.73
CA GLY A 78 9.00 14.54 1.02
C GLY A 78 8.62 15.99 0.71
N LEU A 79 7.53 16.22 -0.02
CA LEU A 79 7.03 17.56 -0.35
C LEU A 79 6.10 18.09 0.73
N SER A 80 6.34 19.30 1.21
CA SER A 80 5.61 19.89 2.34
C SER A 80 4.77 21.11 1.96
N VAL A 81 5.08 21.77 0.84
CA VAL A 81 4.44 23.02 0.42
C VAL A 81 3.77 22.83 -0.94
N ALA A 82 2.61 23.43 -1.15
CA ALA A 82 1.83 23.31 -2.38
C ALA A 82 2.61 23.82 -3.61
N GLU A 83 3.45 24.84 -3.44
CA GLU A 83 4.30 25.40 -4.49
C GLU A 83 5.26 24.38 -5.11
N GLN A 84 5.62 23.32 -4.37
CA GLN A 84 6.48 22.24 -4.86
C GLN A 84 5.74 21.25 -5.77
N LEU A 85 4.41 21.30 -5.80
CA LEU A 85 3.57 20.42 -6.60
C LEU A 85 3.37 20.98 -8.00
N SER A 86 2.99 20.13 -8.96
CA SER A 86 2.62 20.58 -10.29
C SER A 86 1.36 21.47 -10.24
N ALA A 87 1.19 22.38 -11.19
CA ALA A 87 0.02 23.26 -11.24
C ALA A 87 -1.31 22.50 -11.23
N GLU A 88 -1.37 21.34 -11.93
CA GLU A 88 -2.53 20.45 -11.94
C GLU A 88 -2.82 19.88 -10.54
N GLN A 89 -1.78 19.46 -9.80
CA GLN A 89 -1.92 18.96 -8.43
C GLN A 89 -2.34 20.04 -7.44
N GLN A 90 -1.77 21.24 -7.57
CA GLN A 90 -2.16 22.39 -6.76
C GLN A 90 -3.64 22.73 -6.97
N GLU A 91 -4.10 22.72 -8.22
CA GLU A 91 -5.50 22.98 -8.56
C GLU A 91 -6.43 21.92 -7.97
N HIS A 92 -6.06 20.63 -8.06
CA HIS A 92 -6.80 19.56 -7.40
C HIS A 92 -6.80 19.69 -5.86
N GLY A 93 -5.69 20.11 -5.26
CA GLY A 93 -5.59 20.38 -3.83
C GLY A 93 -6.54 21.51 -3.40
N LYS A 94 -6.58 22.61 -4.15
CA LYS A 94 -7.51 23.74 -3.93
C LYS A 94 -8.97 23.30 -4.06
N PHE A 95 -9.28 22.46 -5.05
CA PHE A 95 -10.62 21.90 -5.21
C PHE A 95 -11.03 21.04 -4.02
N ASN A 96 -10.17 20.10 -3.61
CA ASN A 96 -10.44 19.22 -2.46
C ASN A 96 -10.56 20.03 -1.14
N TYR A 97 -9.80 21.11 -0.99
CA TYR A 97 -9.94 22.05 0.13
C TYR A 97 -11.31 22.74 0.13
N ALA A 98 -11.75 23.26 -1.01
CA ALA A 98 -13.06 23.90 -1.15
C ALA A 98 -14.21 22.96 -0.76
N GLU A 99 -14.13 21.69 -1.15
CA GLU A 99 -15.08 20.66 -0.72
C GLU A 99 -15.06 20.43 0.80
N CYS A 100 -13.88 20.33 1.42
CA CYS A 100 -13.76 20.13 2.86
C CYS A 100 -14.29 21.33 3.66
N ALA A 101 -13.97 22.55 3.22
CA ALA A 101 -14.49 23.78 3.82
C ALA A 101 -16.01 23.88 3.69
N ALA A 102 -16.58 23.46 2.55
CA ALA A 102 -18.02 23.40 2.37
C ALA A 102 -18.70 22.38 3.32
N ILE A 103 -18.05 21.24 3.59
CA ILE A 103 -18.54 20.24 4.56
C ILE A 103 -18.58 20.83 5.98
N ASP A 104 -17.58 21.61 6.36
CA ASP A 104 -17.58 22.30 7.66
C ASP A 104 -18.73 23.33 7.76
N GLN A 105 -19.01 24.06 6.67
CA GLN A 105 -20.17 24.96 6.63
C GLN A 105 -21.50 24.20 6.72
N LEU A 106 -21.62 23.06 6.02
CA LEU A 106 -22.79 22.19 6.12
C LEU A 106 -23.01 21.74 7.56
N TYR A 107 -21.96 21.30 8.26
CA TYR A 107 -22.06 20.90 9.66
C TYR A 107 -22.50 22.06 10.56
N LYS A 108 -21.86 23.24 10.41
CA LYS A 108 -22.24 24.45 11.16
C LYS A 108 -23.71 24.80 10.92
N GLN A 109 -24.19 24.78 9.68
CA GLN A 109 -25.58 25.11 9.36
C GLN A 109 -26.57 24.09 9.97
N ARG A 110 -26.33 22.79 9.80
CA ARG A 110 -27.25 21.75 10.31
C ARG A 110 -27.31 21.72 11.84
N VAL A 111 -26.17 21.90 12.51
CA VAL A 111 -26.07 21.79 13.97
C VAL A 111 -26.43 23.10 14.66
N MET A 112 -25.88 24.23 14.20
CA MET A 112 -26.05 25.53 14.87
C MET A 112 -27.34 26.24 14.46
N LEU A 113 -27.67 26.28 13.16
CA LEU A 113 -28.81 27.06 12.66
C LEU A 113 -30.11 26.25 12.66
N GLU A 114 -30.04 24.98 12.26
CA GLU A 114 -31.22 24.10 12.19
C GLU A 114 -31.46 23.29 13.48
N GLY A 115 -30.55 23.39 14.46
CA GLY A 115 -30.69 22.73 15.76
C GLY A 115 -30.64 21.19 15.72
N ARG A 116 -30.14 20.58 14.63
CA ARG A 116 -30.06 19.11 14.50
C ARG A 116 -28.89 18.55 15.30
N LYS A 117 -29.04 18.47 16.63
CA LYS A 117 -28.01 17.98 17.58
C LYS A 117 -27.48 16.56 17.29
N GLY A 118 -28.23 15.75 16.54
CA GLY A 118 -27.82 14.40 16.11
C GLY A 118 -27.14 14.33 14.74
N PHE A 119 -26.99 15.45 14.03
CA PHE A 119 -26.39 15.45 12.70
C PHE A 119 -24.90 15.13 12.77
N ARG A 120 -24.49 14.07 12.06
CA ARG A 120 -23.09 13.67 11.91
C ARG A 120 -22.76 13.60 10.43
N ILE A 121 -21.55 14.04 10.10
CA ILE A 121 -21.01 13.88 8.75
C ILE A 121 -20.72 12.39 8.54
N SER A 122 -21.37 11.79 7.55
CA SER A 122 -21.19 10.41 7.14
C SER A 122 -21.19 10.31 5.62
N ILE A 123 -20.78 9.15 5.10
CA ILE A 123 -20.81 8.88 3.65
C ILE A 123 -22.23 9.09 3.10
N SER A 124 -23.26 8.57 3.80
CA SER A 124 -24.65 8.71 3.37
C SER A 124 -25.16 10.14 3.46
N SER A 125 -24.74 10.91 4.47
CA SER A 125 -25.14 12.32 4.56
C SER A 125 -24.53 13.16 3.44
N LEU A 126 -23.30 12.86 3.02
CA LEU A 126 -22.59 13.55 1.93
C LEU A 126 -23.05 13.10 0.53
N ASP A 127 -23.60 11.89 0.41
CA ASP A 127 -24.23 11.41 -0.82
C ASP A 127 -25.70 11.86 -0.97
N ASN A 128 -26.32 12.38 0.08
CA ASN A 128 -27.68 12.92 0.00
C ASN A 128 -27.74 14.11 -0.99
N THR A 129 -28.64 14.01 -1.97
CA THR A 129 -28.89 15.01 -3.01
C THR A 129 -29.11 16.42 -2.45
N GLU A 130 -29.82 16.58 -1.33
CA GLU A 130 -30.07 17.90 -0.72
C GLU A 130 -28.78 18.53 -0.22
N ASN A 131 -27.97 17.76 0.51
CA ASN A 131 -26.69 18.23 1.02
C ASN A 131 -25.72 18.50 -0.13
N ARG A 132 -25.73 17.70 -1.19
CA ARG A 132 -24.90 17.95 -2.39
C ARG A 132 -25.29 19.25 -3.11
N LYS A 133 -26.61 19.53 -3.25
CA LYS A 133 -27.12 20.80 -3.80
C LYS A 133 -26.70 22.00 -2.94
N PHE A 134 -26.64 21.81 -1.62
CA PHE A 134 -26.15 22.83 -0.70
C PHE A 134 -24.64 23.05 -0.80
N LEU A 135 -23.84 21.98 -0.91
CA LEU A 135 -22.38 22.07 -0.98
C LEU A 135 -21.92 22.76 -2.26
N ARG A 136 -22.51 22.45 -3.42
CA ARG A 136 -22.07 22.98 -4.72
C ARG A 136 -21.82 24.50 -4.75
N PRO A 137 -22.78 25.38 -4.42
CA PRO A 137 -22.55 26.82 -4.51
C PRO A 137 -21.43 27.31 -3.58
N ILE A 138 -21.24 26.67 -2.43
CA ILE A 138 -20.16 26.99 -1.49
C ILE A 138 -18.80 26.58 -2.09
N VAL A 139 -18.72 25.38 -2.65
CA VAL A 139 -17.51 24.91 -3.32
C VAL A 139 -17.17 25.80 -4.51
N GLU A 140 -18.16 26.18 -5.33
CA GLU A 140 -17.96 27.11 -6.46
C GLU A 140 -17.44 28.47 -6.00
N ALA A 141 -17.97 29.00 -4.89
CA ALA A 141 -17.53 30.27 -4.32
C ALA A 141 -16.09 30.23 -3.80
N ILE A 142 -15.69 29.14 -3.12
CA ILE A 142 -14.34 28.99 -2.57
C ILE A 142 -13.32 28.64 -3.65
N PHE A 143 -13.69 27.78 -4.60
CA PHE A 143 -12.79 27.29 -5.65
C PHE A 143 -12.66 28.28 -6.82
N GLY A 144 -13.69 29.10 -7.08
CA GLY A 144 -13.71 30.07 -8.17
C GLY A 144 -13.94 29.48 -9.56
N LYS A 145 -14.29 28.18 -9.66
CA LYS A 145 -14.67 27.53 -10.92
C LYS A 145 -16.00 26.79 -10.77
N ARG A 146 -16.66 26.57 -11.91
CA ARG A 146 -17.96 25.89 -11.97
C ARG A 146 -17.84 24.40 -11.61
N VAL A 147 -18.74 23.92 -10.75
CA VAL A 147 -18.75 22.54 -10.22
C VAL A 147 -20.07 21.85 -10.55
N TYR A 148 -19.99 20.65 -11.12
CA TYR A 148 -21.16 19.87 -11.52
C TYR A 148 -21.51 18.81 -10.47
N LEU A 149 -22.82 18.61 -10.22
CA LEU A 149 -23.29 17.61 -9.24
C LEU A 149 -23.16 16.17 -9.73
N ASP A 150 -23.31 15.98 -11.04
CA ASP A 150 -23.38 14.67 -11.66
C ASP A 150 -22.46 14.62 -12.89
N THR A 151 -21.35 13.91 -12.74
CA THR A 151 -20.36 13.68 -13.81
C THR A 151 -20.59 12.36 -14.54
N LYS A 152 -21.60 11.57 -14.15
CA LYS A 152 -21.90 10.25 -14.75
C LYS A 152 -22.21 10.32 -16.25
N LYS A 153 -22.63 11.48 -16.76
CA LYS A 153 -22.90 11.69 -18.20
C LYS A 153 -21.63 11.91 -19.04
N LEU A 154 -20.47 12.02 -18.41
CA LEU A 154 -19.20 12.31 -19.08
C LEU A 154 -18.42 10.98 -19.22
N ARG A 155 -18.56 10.31 -20.37
CA ARG A 155 -17.81 9.09 -20.68
C ARG A 155 -16.54 9.42 -21.47
N GLY A 156 -15.38 9.07 -20.91
CA GLY A 156 -14.09 8.95 -21.61
C GLY A 156 -13.32 10.26 -21.86
N GLY A 157 -11.99 10.19 -21.71
CA GLY A 157 -11.05 11.29 -21.97
C GLY A 157 -10.68 12.13 -20.73
N LYS A 158 -9.52 12.82 -20.78
CA LYS A 158 -9.17 13.88 -19.82
C LYS A 158 -10.12 15.05 -20.04
N GLN A 159 -11.20 15.11 -19.28
CA GLN A 159 -12.12 16.25 -19.30
C GLN A 159 -11.78 17.17 -18.14
N HIS A 160 -11.56 18.45 -18.43
CA HIS A 160 -11.33 19.52 -17.45
C HIS A 160 -12.66 19.97 -16.80
N ILE A 161 -13.46 19.01 -16.34
CA ILE A 161 -14.76 19.27 -15.71
C ILE A 161 -14.65 18.93 -14.23
N TRP A 162 -14.94 19.92 -13.39
CA TRP A 162 -14.94 19.77 -11.93
C TRP A 162 -16.29 19.21 -11.48
N GLY A 163 -16.29 17.96 -11.05
CA GLY A 163 -17.45 17.30 -10.47
C GLY A 163 -17.33 17.20 -8.97
N LEU A 164 -18.41 17.52 -8.24
CA LEU A 164 -18.47 17.30 -6.80
C LEU A 164 -18.27 15.81 -6.51
N HIS A 165 -17.27 15.46 -5.70
CA HIS A 165 -16.94 14.08 -5.38
C HIS A 165 -18.11 13.33 -4.74
N SER A 166 -18.15 12.01 -4.88
CA SER A 166 -19.11 11.16 -4.15
C SER A 166 -18.81 11.16 -2.64
N GLY A 167 -19.80 10.84 -1.81
CA GLY A 167 -19.71 10.85 -0.36
C GLY A 167 -18.53 10.04 0.19
N ARG A 168 -18.18 8.91 -0.45
CA ARG A 168 -16.99 8.13 -0.08
C ARG A 168 -15.70 8.92 -0.27
N THR A 169 -15.56 9.60 -1.40
CA THR A 169 -14.36 10.39 -1.73
C THR A 169 -14.30 11.68 -0.93
N LEU A 170 -15.45 12.35 -0.74
CA LEU A 170 -15.58 13.52 0.13
C LEU A 170 -15.14 13.19 1.56
N MET A 171 -15.67 12.10 2.14
CA MET A 171 -15.30 11.67 3.49
C MET A 171 -13.81 11.30 3.58
N LYS A 172 -13.24 10.70 2.54
CA LYS A 172 -11.80 10.38 2.49
C LYS A 172 -10.96 11.66 2.61
N TYR A 173 -11.24 12.70 1.83
CA TYR A 173 -10.49 13.95 1.90
C TYR A 173 -10.79 14.73 3.18
N TYR A 174 -12.05 14.71 3.64
CA TYR A 174 -12.44 15.36 4.88
C TYR A 174 -11.73 14.78 6.11
N ASN A 175 -11.57 13.46 6.16
CA ASN A 175 -10.80 12.81 7.23
C ASN A 175 -9.32 13.20 7.19
N VAL A 176 -8.74 13.38 5.99
CA VAL A 176 -7.37 13.88 5.86
C VAL A 176 -7.31 15.31 6.36
N TYR A 177 -8.20 16.18 5.88
CA TYR A 177 -8.30 17.58 6.29
C TYR A 177 -8.39 17.75 7.81
N ARG A 178 -9.24 16.96 8.48
CA ARG A 178 -9.40 16.97 9.93
C ARG A 178 -8.20 16.44 10.72
N ALA A 179 -7.36 15.63 10.08
CA ALA A 179 -6.17 15.05 10.70
C ALA A 179 -4.89 15.85 10.39
N LEU A 180 -4.97 16.92 9.59
CA LEU A 180 -3.83 17.80 9.34
C LEU A 180 -3.50 18.61 10.60
N PRO A 181 -2.24 18.65 11.05
CA PRO A 181 -1.79 19.52 12.13
C PRO A 181 -1.99 21.00 11.83
N GLU A 182 -2.10 21.81 12.89
CA GLU A 182 -2.10 23.27 12.76
C GLU A 182 -0.73 23.73 12.23
N GLY A 183 -0.72 24.40 11.07
CA GLY A 183 0.50 24.89 10.41
C GLY A 183 0.93 24.12 9.16
N ASP A 184 0.35 22.94 8.89
CA ASP A 184 0.59 22.20 7.64
C ASP A 184 -0.09 22.91 6.45
N ASP A 185 0.54 22.87 5.27
CA ASP A 185 -0.08 23.36 4.03
C ASP A 185 -1.26 22.45 3.65
N VAL A 186 -2.47 22.99 3.85
CA VAL A 186 -3.73 22.29 3.60
C VAL A 186 -3.88 21.87 2.14
N ILE A 187 -3.42 22.69 1.20
CA ILE A 187 -3.51 22.40 -0.24
C ILE A 187 -2.58 21.24 -0.56
N ALA A 188 -1.35 21.26 -0.02
CA ALA A 188 -0.40 20.16 -0.17
C ALA A 188 -0.96 18.86 0.44
N GLY A 189 -1.49 18.92 1.67
CA GLY A 189 -2.08 17.76 2.35
C GLY A 189 -3.25 17.12 1.58
N LEU A 190 -4.03 17.93 0.87
CA LEU A 190 -5.20 17.48 0.10
C LEU A 190 -4.90 17.18 -1.38
N ALA A 191 -3.70 17.45 -1.86
CA ALA A 191 -3.31 17.17 -3.24
C ALA A 191 -3.36 15.66 -3.58
N PRO A 192 -3.61 15.30 -4.86
CA PRO A 192 -3.60 13.92 -5.29
C PRO A 192 -2.18 13.35 -5.30
N LEU A 193 -2.05 12.06 -4.98
CA LEU A 193 -0.76 11.37 -4.85
C LEU A 193 -0.32 10.79 -6.19
N ASP A 194 0.07 11.66 -7.12
CA ASP A 194 0.34 11.22 -8.49
C ASP A 194 1.62 10.38 -8.58
N HIS A 195 2.58 10.59 -7.70
CA HIS A 195 3.77 9.75 -7.57
C HIS A 195 3.44 8.28 -7.19
N LEU A 196 2.24 8.02 -6.64
CA LEU A 196 1.74 6.67 -6.37
C LEU A 196 0.85 6.12 -7.48
N ARG A 197 0.48 6.92 -8.49
CA ARG A 197 -0.34 6.43 -9.61
C ARG A 197 0.47 5.40 -10.40
N GLY A 198 -0.19 4.30 -10.76
CA GLY A 198 0.44 3.21 -11.52
C GLY A 198 1.37 2.31 -10.69
N ASN A 199 1.78 2.71 -9.48
CA ASN A 199 2.62 1.88 -8.63
C ASN A 199 1.79 0.75 -8.02
N LYS A 200 1.88 -0.44 -8.60
CA LYS A 200 1.21 -1.65 -8.11
C LYS A 200 1.99 -2.22 -6.93
N LYS A 201 1.88 -1.61 -5.74
CA LYS A 201 2.32 -2.28 -4.52
C LYS A 201 1.54 -3.59 -4.37
N PRO A 202 2.21 -4.75 -4.20
CA PRO A 202 1.51 -6.01 -4.03
C PRO A 202 0.66 -5.94 -2.76
N ARG A 203 -0.64 -6.25 -2.88
CA ARG A 203 -1.58 -6.21 -1.75
C ARG A 203 -1.28 -7.24 -0.67
N ILE A 204 -0.46 -8.24 -0.99
CA ILE A 204 -0.06 -9.35 -0.14
C ILE A 204 1.45 -9.26 0.01
N CYS A 205 1.95 -9.26 1.25
CA CYS A 205 3.39 -9.25 1.49
C CYS A 205 4.03 -10.56 0.99
N TRP A 206 5.32 -10.51 0.70
CA TRP A 206 6.07 -11.66 0.18
C TRP A 206 6.00 -12.87 1.10
N ARG A 207 6.23 -12.69 2.40
CA ARG A 207 6.16 -13.76 3.39
C ARG A 207 4.81 -14.49 3.39
N LEU A 208 3.71 -13.74 3.26
CA LEU A 208 2.39 -14.36 3.20
C LEU A 208 2.16 -15.12 1.88
N ARG A 209 2.76 -14.69 0.77
CA ARG A 209 2.74 -15.47 -0.48
C ARG A 209 3.50 -16.78 -0.35
N GLU A 210 4.63 -16.80 0.37
CA GLU A 210 5.39 -18.03 0.65
C GLU A 210 4.52 -19.03 1.44
N LEU A 211 3.90 -18.58 2.55
CA LEU A 211 3.01 -19.43 3.34
C LEU A 211 1.81 -19.95 2.52
N MET A 212 1.31 -19.14 1.58
CA MET A 212 0.25 -19.58 0.66
C MET A 212 0.74 -20.66 -0.30
N THR A 213 1.98 -20.58 -0.78
CA THR A 213 2.61 -21.61 -1.61
C THR A 213 2.84 -22.89 -0.80
N GLU A 214 3.42 -22.78 0.39
CA GLU A 214 3.64 -23.88 1.34
C GLU A 214 2.34 -24.64 1.62
N ALA A 215 1.24 -23.92 1.91
CA ALA A 215 -0.06 -24.55 2.12
C ALA A 215 -0.56 -25.36 0.90
N TRP A 216 -0.31 -24.87 -0.32
CA TRP A 216 -0.68 -25.60 -1.54
C TRP A 216 0.21 -26.83 -1.75
N GLU A 217 1.52 -26.70 -1.56
CA GLU A 217 2.48 -27.79 -1.77
C GLU A 217 2.29 -28.92 -0.76
N GLU A 218 2.04 -28.62 0.51
CA GLU A 218 1.91 -29.64 1.55
C GLU A 218 0.58 -30.41 1.50
N ILE A 219 -0.52 -29.75 1.14
CA ILE A 219 -1.87 -30.33 1.27
C ILE A 219 -2.68 -30.24 -0.02
N GLY A 220 -2.54 -29.15 -0.76
CA GLY A 220 -3.41 -28.84 -1.88
C GLY A 220 -3.06 -29.55 -3.19
N LEU A 221 -1.81 -29.99 -3.35
CA LEU A 221 -1.28 -30.65 -4.55
C LEU A 221 -1.06 -32.16 -4.35
N ASP A 222 -1.98 -32.79 -3.62
CA ASP A 222 -2.01 -34.25 -3.40
C ASP A 222 -3.07 -34.91 -4.32
N LEU A 223 -2.83 -36.18 -4.68
CA LEU A 223 -3.75 -37.03 -5.45
C LEU A 223 -5.08 -37.28 -4.73
N LYS A 224 -5.15 -37.01 -3.42
CA LYS A 224 -6.40 -37.02 -2.65
C LYS A 224 -7.38 -35.93 -3.08
N GLY A 225 -6.93 -34.94 -3.87
CA GLY A 225 -7.79 -33.90 -4.43
C GLY A 225 -8.39 -32.98 -3.35
N THR A 226 -7.55 -32.53 -2.41
CA THR A 226 -7.97 -31.80 -1.22
C THR A 226 -8.73 -30.50 -1.56
N SER A 227 -9.79 -30.22 -0.81
CA SER A 227 -10.61 -29.03 -1.03
C SER A 227 -9.82 -27.74 -0.70
N ALA A 228 -10.10 -26.65 -1.41
CA ALA A 228 -9.48 -25.36 -1.12
C ALA A 228 -9.81 -24.82 0.29
N ALA A 229 -10.86 -25.34 0.94
CA ALA A 229 -11.21 -24.98 2.31
C ALA A 229 -10.21 -25.59 3.31
N ASN A 230 -9.82 -26.85 3.09
CA ASN A 230 -8.82 -27.52 3.93
C ASN A 230 -7.43 -26.87 3.77
N VAL A 231 -7.06 -26.50 2.54
CA VAL A 231 -5.82 -25.75 2.27
C VAL A 231 -5.86 -24.38 2.98
N HIS A 232 -7.01 -23.72 2.99
CA HIS A 232 -7.18 -22.45 3.72
C HIS A 232 -7.07 -22.62 5.24
N ALA A 233 -7.70 -23.66 5.80
CA ALA A 233 -7.56 -23.98 7.23
C ALA A 233 -6.10 -24.25 7.61
N HIS A 234 -5.35 -24.92 6.75
CA HIS A 234 -3.92 -25.12 6.96
C HIS A 234 -3.12 -23.81 6.89
N LEU A 235 -3.41 -22.95 5.91
CA LEU A 235 -2.81 -21.62 5.83
C LEU A 235 -3.06 -20.79 7.10
N VAL A 236 -4.27 -20.86 7.67
CA VAL A 236 -4.57 -20.19 8.95
C VAL A 236 -3.62 -20.68 10.05
N ALA A 237 -3.37 -21.99 10.13
CA ALA A 237 -2.45 -22.55 11.12
C ALA A 237 -1.00 -22.08 10.89
N LEU A 238 -0.52 -22.06 9.63
CA LEU A 238 0.80 -21.54 9.27
C LEU A 238 0.96 -20.05 9.63
N VAL A 239 -0.03 -19.23 9.28
CA VAL A 239 -0.03 -17.79 9.60
C VAL A 239 -0.04 -17.55 11.09
N ASN A 240 -0.82 -18.33 11.87
CA ASN A 240 -0.83 -18.22 13.32
C ASN A 240 0.53 -18.59 13.94
N ARG A 241 1.22 -19.60 13.41
CA ARG A 241 2.56 -19.98 13.85
C ARG A 241 3.56 -18.87 13.57
N GLU A 242 3.55 -18.32 12.36
CA GLU A 242 4.40 -17.19 11.97
C GLU A 242 4.12 -15.96 12.83
N ASN A 243 2.84 -15.64 13.09
CA ASN A 243 2.46 -14.49 13.91
C ASN A 243 2.98 -14.60 15.36
N LYS A 244 3.10 -15.80 15.93
CA LYS A 244 3.74 -15.99 17.23
C LYS A 244 5.21 -15.59 17.21
N LEU A 245 5.95 -15.96 16.15
CA LEU A 245 7.35 -15.56 15.97
C LEU A 245 7.48 -14.05 15.72
N ARG A 246 6.54 -13.48 14.96
CA ARG A 246 6.50 -12.04 14.68
C ARG A 246 6.20 -11.23 15.94
N ALA A 247 5.27 -11.68 16.79
CA ALA A 247 4.97 -11.05 18.07
C ALA A 247 6.20 -11.04 18.98
N ALA A 248 6.95 -12.15 19.07
CA ALA A 248 8.20 -12.20 19.84
C ALA A 248 9.27 -11.20 19.35
N ASN A 249 9.25 -10.87 18.05
CA ASN A 249 10.16 -9.92 17.43
C ASN A 249 9.56 -8.50 17.27
N ASN A 250 8.43 -8.19 17.92
CA ASN A 250 7.71 -6.92 17.78
C ASN A 250 7.35 -6.52 16.34
N LEU A 251 7.15 -7.51 15.46
CA LEU A 251 6.75 -7.30 14.06
C LEU A 251 5.21 -7.34 13.93
N LYS A 252 4.68 -6.51 13.03
CA LYS A 252 3.24 -6.48 12.72
C LYS A 252 2.74 -7.85 12.25
N GLU A 253 1.62 -8.29 12.82
CA GLU A 253 0.95 -9.54 12.45
C GLU A 253 0.52 -9.58 10.97
N LEU A 254 0.62 -10.78 10.39
CA LEU A 254 0.11 -11.09 9.07
C LEU A 254 -1.39 -11.34 9.13
N ILE A 255 -2.11 -10.78 8.18
CA ILE A 255 -3.56 -10.96 8.03
C ILE A 255 -3.81 -12.12 7.07
N THR A 256 -4.54 -13.14 7.53
CA THR A 256 -4.86 -14.30 6.70
C THR A 256 -5.76 -13.91 5.52
N PRO A 257 -5.39 -14.23 4.28
CA PRO A 257 -6.18 -13.89 3.11
C PRO A 257 -7.41 -14.78 3.00
N SER A 258 -8.43 -14.32 2.26
CA SER A 258 -9.61 -15.13 1.97
C SER A 258 -9.29 -16.38 1.14
N GLN A 259 -10.11 -17.43 1.25
CA GLN A 259 -9.99 -18.64 0.42
C GLN A 259 -9.98 -18.33 -1.09
N ARG A 260 -10.74 -17.31 -1.53
CA ARG A 260 -10.76 -16.87 -2.94
C ARG A 260 -9.40 -16.33 -3.39
N THR A 261 -8.72 -15.61 -2.51
CA THR A 261 -7.36 -15.10 -2.77
C THR A 261 -6.37 -16.26 -2.89
N LEU A 262 -6.47 -17.26 -2.00
CA LEU A 262 -5.64 -18.46 -2.05
C LEU A 262 -5.86 -19.28 -3.32
N ALA A 263 -7.10 -19.44 -3.75
CA ALA A 263 -7.43 -20.10 -5.02
C ALA A 263 -6.93 -19.31 -6.25
N ARG A 264 -6.90 -17.97 -6.18
CA ARG A 264 -6.29 -17.15 -7.23
C ARG A 264 -4.78 -17.33 -7.28
N HIS A 265 -4.10 -17.32 -6.13
CA HIS A 265 -2.65 -17.57 -6.04
C HIS A 265 -2.27 -18.91 -6.67
N ARG A 266 -3.04 -19.97 -6.43
CA ARG A 266 -2.85 -21.26 -7.11
C ARG A 266 -2.87 -21.17 -8.63
N LYS A 267 -3.78 -20.38 -9.20
CA LYS A 267 -3.87 -20.17 -10.65
C LYS A 267 -2.71 -19.34 -11.20
N GLU A 268 -2.07 -18.52 -10.35
CA GLU A 268 -0.83 -17.81 -10.69
C GLU A 268 0.37 -18.78 -10.67
N LEU A 269 0.38 -19.76 -9.75
CA LEU A 269 1.45 -20.77 -9.64
C LEU A 269 1.38 -21.85 -10.71
N LEU A 270 0.19 -22.39 -10.97
CA LEU A 270 0.00 -23.57 -11.82
C LEU A 270 -1.06 -23.31 -12.89
N SER A 271 -0.76 -23.76 -14.11
CA SER A 271 -1.74 -23.88 -15.16
C SER A 271 -2.85 -24.88 -14.78
N PRO A 272 -4.05 -24.77 -15.39
CA PRO A 272 -5.14 -25.72 -15.15
C PRO A 272 -4.73 -27.19 -15.39
N SER A 273 -3.82 -27.42 -16.34
CA SER A 273 -3.29 -28.75 -16.69
C SER A 273 -2.37 -29.31 -15.61
N GLU A 274 -1.40 -28.51 -15.14
CA GLU A 274 -0.47 -28.92 -14.07
C GLU A 274 -1.21 -29.22 -12.78
N TYR A 275 -2.21 -28.40 -12.43
CA TYR A 275 -3.06 -28.68 -11.27
C TYR A 275 -3.84 -30.00 -11.39
N LEU A 276 -4.32 -30.34 -12.59
CA LEU A 276 -5.00 -31.61 -12.83
C LEU A 276 -4.04 -32.81 -12.73
N VAL A 277 -2.82 -32.65 -13.22
CA VAL A 277 -1.77 -33.68 -13.08
C VAL A 277 -1.44 -33.89 -11.60
N ALA A 278 -1.22 -32.81 -10.86
CA ALA A 278 -0.90 -32.86 -9.43
C ALA A 278 -2.02 -33.51 -8.59
N THR A 279 -3.29 -33.20 -8.89
CA THR A 279 -4.41 -33.65 -8.05
C THR A 279 -5.10 -34.94 -8.50
N LYS A 280 -4.95 -35.34 -9.76
CA LYS A 280 -5.65 -36.52 -10.33
C LYS A 280 -4.75 -37.46 -11.12
N GLY A 281 -3.47 -37.12 -11.25
CA GLY A 281 -2.48 -37.90 -11.98
C GLY A 281 -2.49 -37.66 -13.49
N GLU A 282 -1.36 -38.01 -14.11
CA GLU A 282 -1.09 -37.78 -15.52
C GLU A 282 -2.08 -38.53 -16.44
N ARG A 283 -2.43 -39.78 -16.12
CA ARG A 283 -3.37 -40.58 -16.91
C ARG A 283 -4.74 -39.92 -16.99
N PHE A 284 -5.24 -39.37 -15.88
CA PHE A 284 -6.52 -38.66 -15.83
C PHE A 284 -6.46 -37.36 -16.65
N ALA A 285 -5.39 -36.57 -16.47
CA ALA A 285 -5.19 -35.35 -17.24
C ALA A 285 -5.11 -35.63 -18.76
N ARG A 286 -4.42 -36.71 -19.17
CA ARG A 286 -4.32 -37.16 -20.56
C ARG A 286 -5.66 -37.60 -21.13
N ASN A 287 -6.47 -38.31 -20.35
CA ASN A 287 -7.80 -38.76 -20.79
C ASN A 287 -8.78 -37.58 -20.93
N LYS A 288 -8.61 -36.51 -20.15
CA LYS A 288 -9.41 -35.27 -20.27
C LYS A 288 -9.08 -34.44 -21.53
N ARG A 289 -8.07 -34.85 -22.32
CA ARG A 289 -7.63 -34.26 -23.61
C ARG A 289 -8.58 -34.57 -24.80
N GLY A 290 -9.77 -35.09 -24.52
CA GLY A 290 -10.78 -35.51 -25.52
C GLY A 290 -11.16 -34.40 -26.52
N ARG A 291 -11.92 -34.78 -27.57
CA ARG A 291 -12.14 -34.07 -28.86
C ARG A 291 -12.66 -32.61 -28.79
N GLY A 292 -12.85 -32.02 -27.61
CA GLY A 292 -13.31 -30.64 -27.40
C GLY A 292 -12.51 -29.79 -26.39
N SER A 293 -11.35 -30.23 -25.89
CA SER A 293 -10.54 -29.44 -24.93
C SER A 293 -9.37 -28.72 -25.62
N SER A 294 -9.54 -27.44 -25.97
CA SER A 294 -8.54 -26.66 -26.71
C SER A 294 -7.34 -26.23 -25.86
N ASP A 295 -7.53 -25.89 -24.57
CA ASP A 295 -6.47 -25.25 -23.76
C ASP A 295 -5.41 -26.22 -23.22
N VAL A 296 -5.76 -27.49 -22.97
CA VAL A 296 -4.82 -28.49 -22.42
C VAL A 296 -3.82 -28.96 -23.48
N ARG A 297 -4.17 -28.89 -24.77
CA ARG A 297 -3.32 -29.36 -25.88
C ARG A 297 -2.10 -28.48 -26.13
N ALA A 298 -2.24 -27.16 -25.98
CA ALA A 298 -1.16 -26.21 -26.31
C ALA A 298 -0.01 -26.21 -25.28
N VAL A 299 -0.31 -26.46 -24.00
CA VAL A 299 0.67 -26.28 -22.90
C VAL A 299 1.63 -27.46 -22.75
N LEU A 300 1.16 -28.71 -22.93
CA LEU A 300 2.05 -29.88 -22.80
C LEU A 300 3.01 -30.08 -23.97
N ILE A 301 2.68 -29.57 -25.17
CA ILE A 301 3.60 -29.59 -26.32
C ILE A 301 4.81 -28.67 -26.04
N GLY A 302 4.62 -27.54 -25.37
CA GLY A 302 5.70 -26.64 -24.95
C GLY A 302 6.62 -27.21 -23.86
N LEU A 303 6.09 -28.03 -22.94
CA LEU A 303 6.88 -28.74 -21.92
C LEU A 303 7.73 -29.88 -22.52
N ALA A 304 7.21 -30.59 -23.53
CA ALA A 304 7.97 -31.61 -24.24
C ALA A 304 9.12 -31.03 -25.10
N LEU A 305 8.95 -29.81 -25.64
CA LEU A 305 9.99 -29.10 -26.39
C LEU A 305 11.07 -28.46 -25.51
N LYS A 306 10.85 -28.34 -24.20
CA LYS A 306 11.83 -27.82 -23.22
C LYS A 306 12.58 -28.92 -22.48
N LYS A 307 12.71 -30.12 -23.06
CA LYS A 307 13.75 -31.06 -22.65
C LYS A 307 15.10 -30.51 -23.11
N TRP A 308 15.89 -30.12 -22.11
CA TRP A 308 17.32 -29.85 -22.20
C TRP A 308 18.03 -30.80 -23.18
N ARG A 309 18.65 -30.24 -24.22
CA ARG A 309 19.83 -30.87 -24.82
C ARG A 309 21.02 -30.44 -23.97
N ALA A 310 21.71 -31.40 -23.37
CA ALA A 310 23.08 -31.18 -22.94
C ALA A 310 23.92 -30.82 -24.19
N PRO A 311 24.90 -29.92 -24.10
CA PRO A 311 25.76 -29.60 -25.22
C PRO A 311 26.68 -30.80 -25.47
N THR A 312 26.35 -31.62 -26.46
CA THR A 312 27.32 -32.57 -27.04
C THR A 312 28.01 -31.87 -28.20
N GLU A 313 29.33 -31.80 -28.08
CA GLU A 313 30.28 -31.32 -29.06
C GLU A 313 30.11 -32.08 -30.39
N GLU A 314 29.75 -31.37 -31.47
CA GLU A 314 30.33 -31.51 -32.81
C GLU A 314 29.60 -30.58 -33.82
N PRO A 315 30.31 -30.01 -34.81
CA PRO A 315 29.79 -28.96 -35.68
C PRO A 315 29.24 -29.54 -36.99
N GLY A 316 27.95 -29.32 -37.27
CA GLY A 316 27.44 -29.42 -38.64
C GLY A 316 26.06 -30.05 -38.77
N GLY A 317 25.17 -29.33 -39.46
CA GLY A 317 24.00 -29.89 -40.12
C GLY A 317 22.70 -29.88 -39.32
N VAL A 318 21.95 -28.77 -39.38
CA VAL A 318 20.53 -28.77 -39.04
C VAL A 318 19.74 -29.25 -40.25
N LEU A 319 19.38 -30.53 -40.28
CA LEU A 319 18.38 -31.08 -41.19
C LEU A 319 17.01 -31.01 -40.53
N TRP A 320 16.15 -30.12 -41.04
CA TRP A 320 14.73 -30.07 -40.70
C TRP A 320 13.99 -31.11 -41.56
N GLU A 321 13.61 -32.24 -40.97
CA GLU A 321 12.55 -33.07 -41.56
C GLU A 321 11.19 -32.64 -41.01
N MET A 322 10.37 -32.07 -41.89
CA MET A 322 8.94 -31.90 -41.64
C MET A 322 8.25 -33.25 -41.84
N ALA A 323 7.75 -33.84 -40.74
CA ALA A 323 6.89 -35.02 -40.83
C ALA A 323 5.56 -34.62 -41.49
N THR A 324 5.26 -35.25 -42.63
CA THR A 324 3.99 -35.16 -43.34
C THR A 324 2.94 -36.06 -42.67
N ASP A 325 1.75 -35.50 -42.47
CA ASP A 325 0.60 -36.14 -41.83
C ASP A 325 0.03 -37.31 -42.65
N ARG A 326 -0.39 -38.37 -41.94
CA ARG A 326 -1.49 -39.29 -42.29
C ARG A 326 -2.34 -39.53 -41.06
#